data_AF-A0A8B6Y0N2-F1
#
_entry.id   AF-A0A8B6Y0N2-F1
#
_cell.length_a   1.000
_cell.length_b   1.000
_cell.length_c   1.000
_cell.angle_alpha   90.00
_cell.angle_beta   90.00
_cell.angle_gamma   90.00
#
_symmetry.space_group_name_H-M   'P 1'
#
loop_
_entity.id
_entity.type
_entity.pdbx_description
1 polymer ?
#
loop_
_entity_poly.entity_id
_entity_poly.type
_entity_poly.pdbx_seq_one_letter_code
_entity_poly.pdbx_strand_id
1 'polypeptide(L)'
;VIGFDSVDDESKHELVAFTKNSLLPQNWDLDHNPPYAYYLYYMYANIVALNHLRRKQGLNIFSLRPHSGEAGPAQHLVSAFMLAENISHGLLLRKVPALQYLYYLAQIGVAMSPLSNNSLFLNYHRNPLPEFVARGLLISLSTDDPLQFHFTKEPLMEEYSIAAQVWKLTTTDMCELSRNSVLMSGFEHKVKQHWLGDNYLVGGHNGNDITKTNVPDIRACFRYETLVDELHLISLAAKASKVSKKSHYSSTEVFD
;
A
#
# COMPACT_ATOMS: atom_id res chain seq x y z
N VAL A 1 8.71 3.07 18.71
CA VAL A 1 7.82 2.22 17.90
C VAL A 1 6.90 3.13 17.09
N ILE A 2 6.80 2.93 15.77
CA ILE A 2 6.00 3.74 14.85
C ILE A 2 4.83 2.97 14.22
N GLY A 3 4.87 1.63 14.27
CA GLY A 3 3.82 0.79 13.71
C GLY A 3 3.96 -0.67 14.14
N PHE A 4 2.95 -1.45 13.75
CA PHE A 4 2.86 -2.88 13.95
C PHE A 4 2.78 -3.58 12.60
N ASP A 5 3.51 -4.68 12.49
CA ASP A 5 3.58 -5.51 11.30
C ASP A 5 3.14 -6.93 11.66
N SER A 6 2.31 -7.53 10.82
CA SER A 6 1.79 -8.89 10.99
C SER A 6 2.44 -9.75 9.92
N VAL A 7 3.09 -10.83 10.35
CA VAL A 7 3.90 -11.72 9.50
C VAL A 7 3.58 -13.19 9.77
N ASP A 8 3.68 -14.04 8.75
CA ASP A 8 3.89 -15.49 8.75
C ASP A 8 3.98 -15.91 7.26
N ASP A 9 4.19 -17.19 7.00
CA ASP A 9 4.06 -17.78 5.67
C ASP A 9 2.61 -17.65 5.13
N GLU A 10 2.38 -16.63 4.30
CA GLU A 10 1.09 -16.33 3.68
C GLU A 10 0.57 -17.46 2.77
N SER A 11 1.43 -18.42 2.37
CA SER A 11 1.03 -19.54 1.50
C SER A 11 0.27 -20.64 2.24
N LYS A 12 0.33 -20.65 3.58
CA LYS A 12 -0.40 -21.62 4.41
C LYS A 12 -1.91 -21.50 4.18
N HIS A 13 -2.55 -22.65 4.02
CA HIS A 13 -3.99 -22.67 3.75
C HIS A 13 -4.81 -22.26 4.97
N GLU A 14 -5.70 -21.30 4.78
CA GLU A 14 -6.67 -20.87 5.79
C GLU A 14 -7.93 -21.73 5.71
N LEU A 15 -8.24 -22.47 6.78
CA LEU A 15 -9.35 -23.42 6.81
C LEU A 15 -10.71 -22.77 7.03
N VAL A 16 -10.74 -21.59 7.63
CA VAL A 16 -11.98 -20.90 8.05
C VAL A 16 -11.95 -19.46 7.56
N ALA A 17 -13.02 -19.02 6.90
CA ALA A 17 -13.17 -17.63 6.50
C ALA A 17 -13.57 -16.74 7.69
N PHE A 18 -13.03 -15.52 7.74
CA PHE A 18 -13.47 -14.52 8.71
C PHE A 18 -14.85 -13.98 8.31
N THR A 19 -15.85 -14.21 9.15
CA THR A 19 -17.23 -13.81 8.92
C THR A 19 -17.84 -13.20 10.17
N LYS A 20 -19.07 -12.68 10.06
CA LYS A 20 -19.84 -12.19 11.21
C LYS A 20 -20.03 -13.23 12.31
N ASN A 21 -19.96 -14.53 11.98
CA ASN A 21 -20.17 -15.63 12.92
C ASN A 21 -18.85 -16.19 13.48
N SER A 22 -17.70 -15.62 13.13
CA SER A 22 -16.41 -16.04 13.68
C SER A 22 -16.35 -15.80 15.19
N LEU A 23 -15.70 -16.72 15.90
CA LEU A 23 -15.54 -16.65 17.36
C LEU A 23 -14.78 -15.38 17.78
N LEU A 24 -15.11 -14.81 18.94
CA LEU A 24 -14.33 -13.73 19.53
C LEU A 24 -12.95 -14.24 20.02
N PRO A 25 -11.93 -13.38 20.16
CA PRO A 25 -10.56 -13.85 20.45
C PRO A 25 -10.47 -14.63 21.76
N GLN A 26 -11.23 -14.20 22.78
CA GLN A 26 -11.33 -14.86 24.08
C GLN A 26 -11.98 -16.26 24.03
N ASN A 27 -12.69 -16.57 22.94
CA ASN A 27 -13.40 -17.82 22.73
C ASN A 27 -12.76 -18.64 21.59
N TRP A 28 -11.62 -18.22 21.02
CA TRP A 28 -10.96 -18.99 19.98
C TRP A 28 -10.16 -20.13 20.62
N ASP A 29 -10.82 -21.26 20.81
CA ASP A 29 -10.28 -22.49 21.41
C ASP A 29 -10.11 -23.63 20.40
N LEU A 30 -10.21 -23.31 19.10
CA LEU A 30 -10.05 -24.27 18.01
C LEU A 30 -8.57 -24.59 17.76
N ASP A 31 -8.29 -25.83 17.33
CA ASP A 31 -6.92 -26.31 17.08
C ASP A 31 -6.22 -25.62 15.88
N HIS A 32 -6.97 -24.91 15.04
CA HIS A 32 -6.43 -24.23 13.86
C HIS A 32 -6.25 -22.73 14.10
N ASN A 33 -5.23 -22.18 13.43
CA ASN A 33 -4.92 -20.75 13.47
C ASN A 33 -6.10 -19.93 12.90
N PRO A 34 -6.48 -18.79 13.52
CA PRO A 34 -7.40 -17.85 12.90
C PRO A 34 -6.92 -17.40 11.52
N PRO A 35 -7.84 -17.09 10.58
CA PRO A 35 -7.45 -16.57 9.27
C PRO A 35 -6.77 -15.20 9.40
N TYR A 36 -5.93 -14.83 8.45
CA TYR A 36 -5.17 -13.58 8.47
C TYR A 36 -6.05 -12.33 8.61
N ALA A 37 -7.21 -12.30 7.96
CA ALA A 37 -8.18 -11.21 8.10
C ALA A 37 -8.66 -11.00 9.56
N TYR A 38 -8.71 -12.08 10.35
CA TYR A 38 -9.02 -12.04 11.78
C TYR A 38 -7.94 -11.29 12.56
N TYR A 39 -6.67 -11.65 12.33
CA TYR A 39 -5.53 -10.99 12.95
C TYR A 39 -5.52 -9.49 12.62
N LEU A 40 -5.64 -9.13 11.33
CA LEU A 40 -5.65 -7.73 10.93
C LEU A 40 -6.80 -6.94 11.57
N TYR A 41 -8.01 -7.51 11.62
CA TYR A 41 -9.16 -6.84 12.22
C TYR A 41 -8.95 -6.53 13.70
N TYR A 42 -8.58 -7.53 14.51
CA TYR A 42 -8.43 -7.31 15.95
C TYR A 42 -7.18 -6.51 16.29
N MET A 43 -6.08 -6.65 15.53
CA MET A 43 -4.93 -5.74 15.64
C MET A 43 -5.34 -4.30 15.35
N TYR A 44 -6.03 -4.05 14.23
CA TYR A 44 -6.52 -2.72 13.87
C TYR A 44 -7.43 -2.14 14.94
N ALA A 45 -8.45 -2.87 15.39
CA ALA A 45 -9.40 -2.40 16.38
C ALA A 45 -8.70 -2.00 17.69
N ASN A 46 -7.75 -2.82 18.15
CA ASN A 46 -6.97 -2.54 19.35
C ASN A 46 -6.03 -1.34 19.16
N ILE A 47 -5.35 -1.25 18.02
CA ILE A 47 -4.47 -0.11 17.68
C ILE A 47 -5.28 1.19 17.63
N VAL A 48 -6.48 1.19 17.04
CA VAL A 48 -7.36 2.36 16.99
C VAL A 48 -7.75 2.81 18.39
N ALA A 49 -8.23 1.90 19.24
CA ALA A 49 -8.60 2.22 20.63
C ALA A 49 -7.40 2.79 21.41
N LEU A 50 -6.23 2.17 21.28
CA LEU A 50 -4.99 2.63 21.90
C LEU A 50 -4.56 4.01 21.37
N ASN A 51 -4.62 4.23 20.06
CA ASN A 51 -4.27 5.50 19.43
C ASN A 51 -5.17 6.64 19.89
N HIS A 52 -6.45 6.39 20.16
CA HIS A 52 -7.33 7.40 20.75
C HIS A 52 -6.85 7.82 22.15
N LEU A 53 -6.42 6.88 22.99
CA LEU A 53 -5.86 7.18 24.31
C LEU A 53 -4.52 7.93 24.19
N ARG A 54 -3.62 7.44 23.33
CA ARG A 54 -2.30 8.04 23.10
C ARG A 54 -2.41 9.48 22.61
N ARG A 55 -3.34 9.75 21.69
CA ARG A 55 -3.62 11.11 21.19
C ARG A 55 -4.10 12.03 22.32
N LYS A 56 -4.98 11.56 23.22
CA LYS A 56 -5.42 12.33 24.39
C LYS A 56 -4.28 12.67 25.35
N GLN A 57 -3.25 11.83 25.41
CA GLN A 57 -2.07 12.03 26.24
C GLN A 57 -0.92 12.77 25.53
N GLY A 58 -1.13 13.23 24.29
CA GLY A 58 -0.07 13.90 23.51
C GLY A 58 1.07 12.98 23.09
N LEU A 59 0.85 11.66 23.06
CA LEU A 59 1.84 10.66 22.65
C LEU A 59 1.78 10.41 21.13
N ASN A 60 2.87 9.86 20.57
CA ASN A 60 2.88 9.40 19.19
C ASN A 60 1.86 8.26 18.99
N ILE A 61 1.30 8.13 17.79
CA ILE A 61 0.39 7.03 17.42
C ILE A 61 1.13 5.92 16.68
N PHE A 62 0.48 4.77 16.54
CA PHE A 62 1.00 3.62 15.79
C PHE A 62 0.17 3.38 14.53
N SER A 63 0.84 3.01 13.44
CA SER A 63 0.18 2.57 12.20
C SER A 63 0.20 1.05 12.07
N LEU A 64 -0.82 0.45 11.46
CA LEU A 64 -0.79 -0.96 11.04
C LEU A 64 -0.16 -1.04 9.63
N ARG A 65 0.89 -1.85 9.48
CA ARG A 65 1.71 -1.97 8.25
C ARG A 65 2.08 -3.44 8.02
N PRO A 66 1.15 -4.29 7.61
CA PRO A 66 1.39 -5.73 7.60
C PRO A 66 2.10 -6.20 6.33
N HIS A 67 2.77 -7.35 6.41
CA HIS A 67 3.10 -8.16 5.25
C HIS A 67 1.81 -8.69 4.65
N SER A 68 1.56 -8.39 3.37
CA SER A 68 0.33 -8.79 2.71
C SER A 68 0.45 -8.95 1.21
N GLY A 69 -0.02 -10.10 0.72
CA GLY A 69 -0.10 -10.41 -0.69
C GLY A 69 1.25 -10.73 -1.33
N GLU A 70 2.20 -11.24 -0.55
CA GLU A 70 3.37 -11.93 -1.10
C GLU A 70 2.95 -13.27 -1.71
N ALA A 71 2.12 -14.01 -0.95
CA ALA A 71 1.54 -15.29 -1.33
C ALA A 71 0.09 -15.37 -0.82
N GLY A 72 -0.49 -16.56 -0.84
CA GLY A 72 -1.82 -16.78 -0.28
C GLY A 72 -3.00 -16.25 -1.12
N PRO A 73 -4.19 -16.13 -0.50
CA PRO A 73 -5.41 -15.67 -1.14
C PRO A 73 -5.50 -14.14 -1.25
N ALA A 74 -6.15 -13.64 -2.31
CA ALA A 74 -6.31 -12.20 -2.57
C ALA A 74 -7.05 -11.44 -1.46
N GLN A 75 -7.82 -12.14 -0.62
CA GLN A 75 -8.54 -11.59 0.53
C GLN A 75 -7.60 -10.93 1.56
N HIS A 76 -6.34 -11.34 1.62
CA HIS A 76 -5.33 -10.69 2.45
C HIS A 76 -5.16 -9.22 2.06
N LEU A 77 -4.98 -8.95 0.77
CA LEU A 77 -4.85 -7.61 0.22
C LEU A 77 -6.12 -6.77 0.36
N VAL A 78 -7.30 -7.39 0.31
CA VAL A 78 -8.58 -6.70 0.57
C VAL A 78 -8.67 -6.25 2.02
N SER A 79 -8.29 -7.13 2.95
CA SER A 79 -8.29 -6.83 4.39
C SER A 79 -7.28 -5.74 4.72
N ALA A 80 -6.07 -5.83 4.15
CA ALA A 80 -5.04 -4.82 4.31
C ALA A 80 -5.46 -3.46 3.71
N PHE A 81 -6.10 -3.45 2.52
CA PHE A 81 -6.61 -2.22 1.91
C PHE A 81 -7.60 -1.46 2.83
N MET A 82 -8.42 -2.19 3.57
CA MET A 82 -9.42 -1.59 4.46
C MET A 82 -8.84 -1.07 5.78
N LEU A 83 -7.73 -1.64 6.25
CA LEU A 83 -7.28 -1.50 7.65
C LEU A 83 -5.86 -0.93 7.81
N ALA A 84 -4.98 -1.13 6.82
CA ALA A 84 -3.57 -0.79 6.90
C ALA A 84 -3.26 0.58 6.28
N GLU A 85 -2.19 1.20 6.78
CA GLU A 85 -1.63 2.44 6.24
C GLU A 85 -0.80 2.19 4.97
N ASN A 86 -0.07 1.08 4.95
CA ASN A 86 0.72 0.57 3.84
C ASN A 86 0.96 -0.93 4.05
N ILE A 87 1.48 -1.61 3.04
CA ILE A 87 1.77 -3.05 3.06
C ILE A 87 3.21 -3.36 2.63
N SER A 88 3.71 -4.52 3.04
CA SER A 88 4.92 -5.13 2.48
C SER A 88 4.54 -6.18 1.41
N HIS A 89 5.39 -6.34 0.39
CA HIS A 89 5.29 -7.22 -0.78
C HIS A 89 4.24 -6.83 -1.84
N GLY A 90 2.95 -7.07 -1.59
CA GLY A 90 1.88 -6.75 -2.55
C GLY A 90 1.96 -7.44 -3.93
N LEU A 91 2.75 -8.51 -4.09
CA LEU A 91 2.96 -9.22 -5.36
C LEU A 91 1.66 -9.63 -6.03
N LEU A 92 0.69 -10.13 -5.26
CA LEU A 92 -0.57 -10.66 -5.76
C LEU A 92 -1.52 -9.59 -6.31
N LEU A 93 -1.25 -8.30 -6.10
CA LEU A 93 -1.99 -7.22 -6.77
C LEU A 93 -1.96 -7.37 -8.29
N ARG A 94 -0.90 -7.98 -8.85
CA ARG A 94 -0.80 -8.28 -10.30
C ARG A 94 -1.91 -9.19 -10.83
N LYS A 95 -2.56 -9.97 -9.96
CA LYS A 95 -3.64 -10.92 -10.32
C LYS A 95 -5.04 -10.35 -10.09
N VAL A 96 -5.15 -9.16 -9.49
CA VAL A 96 -6.44 -8.56 -9.10
C VAL A 96 -6.50 -7.11 -9.60
N PRO A 97 -6.75 -6.86 -10.90
CA PRO A 97 -6.68 -5.53 -11.49
C PRO A 97 -7.55 -4.48 -10.79
N ALA A 98 -8.76 -4.86 -10.39
CA ALA A 98 -9.67 -3.96 -9.67
C ALA A 98 -9.08 -3.51 -8.31
N LEU A 99 -8.45 -4.43 -7.58
CA LEU A 99 -7.83 -4.11 -6.30
C LEU A 99 -6.56 -3.29 -6.49
N GLN A 100 -5.73 -3.62 -7.47
CA GLN A 100 -4.57 -2.81 -7.82
C GLN A 100 -4.95 -1.36 -8.15
N TYR A 101 -6.04 -1.16 -8.89
CA TYR A 101 -6.56 0.16 -9.19
C TYR A 101 -7.04 0.90 -7.93
N LEU A 102 -7.68 0.21 -6.98
CA LEU A 102 -8.02 0.80 -5.68
C LEU A 102 -6.79 1.24 -4.88
N TYR A 103 -5.72 0.43 -4.85
CA TYR A 103 -4.45 0.81 -4.21
C TYR A 103 -3.84 2.06 -4.86
N TYR A 104 -3.92 2.16 -6.18
CA TYR A 104 -3.50 3.36 -6.91
C TYR A 104 -4.36 4.58 -6.52
N LEU A 105 -5.68 4.50 -6.59
CA LEU A 105 -6.55 5.65 -6.31
C LEU A 105 -6.45 6.13 -4.86
N ALA A 106 -6.34 5.20 -3.92
CA ALA A 106 -6.19 5.50 -2.50
C ALA A 106 -4.74 5.85 -2.13
N GLN A 107 -3.79 5.70 -3.06
CA GLN A 107 -2.36 5.90 -2.85
C GLN A 107 -1.83 5.13 -1.62
N ILE A 108 -2.28 3.88 -1.45
CA ILE A 108 -1.78 2.99 -0.38
C ILE A 108 -0.38 2.53 -0.75
N GLY A 109 0.56 2.75 0.16
CA GLY A 109 1.96 2.43 -0.05
C GLY A 109 2.23 0.92 -0.10
N VAL A 110 3.12 0.50 -1.00
CA VAL A 110 3.60 -0.90 -1.11
C VAL A 110 5.13 -0.91 -1.07
N ALA A 111 5.69 -1.49 0.00
CA ALA A 111 7.13 -1.71 0.14
C ALA A 111 7.47 -3.08 -0.47
N MET A 112 8.24 -3.08 -1.55
CA MET A 112 8.57 -4.30 -2.29
C MET A 112 10.05 -4.64 -2.12
N SER A 113 10.35 -5.93 -1.97
CA SER A 113 11.72 -6.44 -1.82
C SER A 113 12.07 -7.42 -2.96
N PRO A 114 12.41 -6.91 -4.16
CA PRO A 114 12.60 -7.74 -5.35
C PRO A 114 13.62 -8.89 -5.22
N LEU A 115 14.73 -8.71 -4.50
CA LEU A 115 15.73 -9.78 -4.34
C LEU A 115 15.23 -10.91 -3.43
N SER A 116 14.51 -10.56 -2.36
CA SER A 116 13.81 -11.54 -1.52
C SER A 116 12.75 -12.30 -2.34
N ASN A 117 11.87 -11.55 -3.02
CA ASN A 117 10.83 -12.14 -3.85
C ASN A 117 11.40 -13.07 -4.94
N ASN A 118 12.56 -12.72 -5.51
CA ASN A 118 13.28 -13.55 -6.48
C ASN A 118 13.77 -14.87 -5.91
N SER A 119 14.24 -14.86 -4.67
CA SER A 119 14.77 -16.04 -4.00
C SER A 119 13.67 -17.02 -3.61
N LEU A 120 12.45 -16.53 -3.35
CA LEU A 120 11.39 -17.32 -2.71
C LEU A 120 10.16 -17.60 -3.58
N PHE A 121 9.69 -16.64 -4.40
CA PHE A 121 8.34 -16.69 -4.97
C PHE A 121 8.26 -16.55 -6.48
N LEU A 122 9.08 -15.70 -7.10
CA LEU A 122 9.04 -15.47 -8.55
C LEU A 122 10.35 -14.91 -9.10
N ASN A 123 10.78 -15.39 -10.27
CA ASN A 123 11.93 -14.84 -10.99
C ASN A 123 11.91 -13.30 -11.06
N TYR A 124 13.07 -12.67 -10.86
CA TYR A 124 13.24 -11.22 -10.77
C TYR A 124 12.60 -10.45 -11.94
N HIS A 125 12.78 -10.92 -13.18
CA HIS A 125 12.19 -10.32 -14.38
C HIS A 125 10.66 -10.36 -14.42
N ARG A 126 10.03 -11.20 -13.61
CA ARG A 126 8.57 -11.32 -13.49
C ARG A 126 8.01 -10.52 -12.32
N ASN A 127 8.84 -9.85 -11.53
CA ASN A 127 8.38 -8.99 -10.44
C ASN A 127 7.54 -7.83 -11.01
N PRO A 128 6.36 -7.53 -10.44
CA PRO A 128 5.46 -6.52 -11.00
C PRO A 128 5.84 -5.07 -10.66
N LEU A 129 6.91 -4.84 -9.88
CA LEU A 129 7.35 -3.51 -9.47
C LEU A 129 7.43 -2.50 -10.63
N PRO A 130 8.09 -2.79 -11.78
CA PRO A 130 8.18 -1.82 -12.88
C PRO A 130 6.81 -1.43 -13.43
N GLU A 131 5.88 -2.38 -13.51
CA GLU A 131 4.51 -2.15 -13.97
C GLU A 131 3.72 -1.30 -12.96
N PHE A 132 3.90 -1.55 -11.66
CA PHE A 132 3.25 -0.78 -10.61
C PHE A 132 3.76 0.67 -10.57
N VAL A 133 5.07 0.87 -10.71
CA VAL A 133 5.67 2.20 -10.82
C VAL A 133 5.18 2.90 -12.09
N ALA A 134 5.12 2.22 -13.23
CA ALA A 134 4.60 2.81 -14.46
C ALA A 134 3.15 3.29 -14.29
N ARG A 135 2.31 2.51 -13.60
CA ARG A 135 0.92 2.86 -13.27
C ARG A 135 0.74 3.92 -12.19
N GLY A 136 1.82 4.34 -11.51
CA GLY A 136 1.76 5.40 -10.50
C GLY A 136 1.27 4.95 -9.14
N LEU A 137 1.38 3.65 -8.82
CA LEU A 137 1.22 3.19 -7.45
C LEU A 137 2.33 3.78 -6.58
N LEU A 138 2.01 4.00 -5.29
CA LEU A 138 2.97 4.47 -4.30
C LEU A 138 3.90 3.32 -3.88
N ILE A 139 4.94 3.08 -4.67
CA ILE A 139 5.88 1.98 -4.47
C ILE A 139 7.19 2.49 -3.86
N SER A 140 7.77 1.72 -2.94
CA SER A 140 9.15 1.85 -2.47
C SER A 140 9.90 0.53 -2.55
N LEU A 141 11.23 0.59 -2.68
CA LEU A 141 12.10 -0.57 -2.53
C LEU A 141 12.45 -0.80 -1.04
N SER A 142 12.52 -2.07 -0.65
CA SER A 142 12.94 -2.55 0.67
C SER A 142 13.84 -3.78 0.51
N THR A 143 14.49 -4.19 1.61
CA THR A 143 15.47 -5.28 1.60
C THR A 143 14.96 -6.61 2.14
N ASP A 144 13.84 -6.60 2.88
CA ASP A 144 13.35 -7.75 3.64
C ASP A 144 14.40 -8.25 4.66
N ASP A 145 15.09 -9.37 4.37
CA ASP A 145 16.19 -9.92 5.16
C ASP A 145 17.57 -9.67 4.50
N PRO A 146 18.24 -8.52 4.74
CA PRO A 146 19.56 -8.22 4.21
C PRO A 146 20.59 -9.35 4.37
N LEU A 147 20.61 -9.99 5.53
CA LEU A 147 21.60 -11.03 5.83
C LEU A 147 21.44 -12.27 4.94
N GLN A 148 20.23 -12.53 4.46
CA GLN A 148 19.91 -13.70 3.65
C GLN A 148 20.06 -13.43 2.15
N PHE A 149 19.65 -12.24 1.69
CA PHE A 149 19.47 -11.98 0.25
C PHE A 149 20.51 -11.05 -0.39
N HIS A 150 21.37 -10.41 0.41
CA HIS A 150 22.28 -9.38 -0.08
C HIS A 150 23.74 -9.76 0.18
N PHE A 151 24.63 -9.33 -0.73
CA PHE A 151 26.06 -9.65 -0.67
C PHE A 151 26.93 -8.43 -0.38
N THR A 152 26.38 -7.22 -0.52
CA THR A 152 27.11 -5.97 -0.31
C THR A 152 26.96 -5.45 1.12
N LYS A 153 27.80 -4.47 1.50
CA LYS A 153 27.70 -3.79 2.79
C LYS A 153 26.50 -2.83 2.90
N GLU A 154 25.94 -2.45 1.76
CA GLU A 154 24.85 -1.48 1.65
C GLU A 154 23.66 -2.14 0.95
N PRO A 155 22.90 -3.00 1.66
CA PRO A 155 21.92 -3.90 1.05
C PRO A 155 20.83 -3.14 0.27
N LEU A 156 20.32 -2.03 0.82
CA LEU A 156 19.33 -1.21 0.12
C LEU A 156 19.92 -0.59 -1.16
N MET A 157 21.19 -0.18 -1.16
CA MET A 157 21.84 0.34 -2.36
C MET A 157 22.01 -0.75 -3.43
N GLU A 158 22.22 -1.99 -3.02
CA GLU A 158 22.24 -3.16 -3.91
C GLU A 158 20.87 -3.39 -4.56
N GLU A 159 19.76 -3.33 -3.82
CA GLU A 159 18.39 -3.40 -4.38
C GLU A 159 18.17 -2.33 -5.46
N TYR A 160 18.47 -1.07 -5.13
CA TYR A 160 18.35 0.04 -6.07
C TYR A 160 19.24 -0.17 -7.30
N SER A 161 20.49 -0.60 -7.13
CA SER A 161 21.45 -0.80 -8.23
C SER A 161 21.02 -1.92 -9.18
N ILE A 162 20.55 -3.05 -8.65
CA ILE A 162 20.08 -4.18 -9.45
C ILE A 162 18.77 -3.81 -10.16
N ALA A 163 17.81 -3.17 -9.46
CA ALA A 163 16.57 -2.70 -10.06
C ALA A 163 16.83 -1.74 -11.24
N ALA A 164 17.71 -0.76 -11.07
CA ALA A 164 18.09 0.15 -12.15
C ALA A 164 18.73 -0.56 -13.33
N GLN A 165 19.66 -1.49 -13.08
CA GLN A 165 20.37 -2.18 -14.15
C GLN A 165 19.46 -3.15 -14.92
N VAL A 166 18.59 -3.89 -14.22
CA VAL A 166 17.73 -4.92 -14.81
C VAL A 166 16.52 -4.31 -15.49
N TRP A 167 15.83 -3.36 -14.85
CA TRP A 167 14.60 -2.74 -15.37
C TRP A 167 14.83 -1.42 -16.09
N LYS A 168 16.08 -0.98 -16.22
CA LYS A 168 16.47 0.26 -16.90
C LYS A 168 15.80 1.50 -16.29
N LEU A 169 15.68 1.51 -14.95
CA LEU A 169 15.14 2.65 -14.23
C LEU A 169 16.07 3.85 -14.41
N THR A 170 15.48 4.99 -14.76
CA THR A 170 16.19 6.26 -14.89
C THR A 170 16.46 6.86 -13.51
N THR A 171 17.36 7.85 -13.44
CA THR A 171 17.58 8.62 -12.20
C THR A 171 16.28 9.19 -11.65
N THR A 172 15.37 9.66 -12.52
CA THR A 172 14.06 10.17 -12.11
C THR A 172 13.22 9.08 -11.41
N ASP A 173 13.20 7.86 -11.95
CA ASP A 173 12.44 6.75 -11.37
C ASP A 173 13.02 6.35 -10.01
N MET A 174 14.34 6.34 -9.90
CA MET A 174 15.06 6.04 -8.66
C MET A 174 14.81 7.10 -7.57
N CYS A 175 14.82 8.38 -7.94
CA CYS A 175 14.46 9.47 -7.05
C CYS A 175 12.98 9.42 -6.65
N GLU A 176 12.08 9.06 -7.56
CA GLU A 176 10.65 8.89 -7.26
C GLU A 176 10.42 7.76 -6.24
N LEU A 177 11.03 6.59 -6.45
CA LEU A 177 10.98 5.47 -5.49
C LEU A 177 11.52 5.85 -4.11
N SER A 178 12.62 6.61 -4.08
CA SER A 178 13.24 7.10 -2.83
C SER A 178 12.37 8.16 -2.15
N ARG A 179 11.73 9.05 -2.90
CA ARG A 179 10.76 10.03 -2.38
C ARG A 179 9.57 9.32 -1.75
N ASN A 180 9.04 8.28 -2.42
CA ASN A 180 7.90 7.51 -1.95
C ASN A 180 8.22 6.74 -0.66
N SER A 181 9.43 6.21 -0.50
CA SER A 181 9.83 5.53 0.74
C SER A 181 9.77 6.48 1.96
N VAL A 182 10.18 7.73 1.79
CA VAL A 182 10.07 8.76 2.83
C VAL A 182 8.60 9.12 3.11
N LEU A 183 7.77 9.24 2.07
CA LEU A 183 6.33 9.49 2.25
C LEU A 183 5.67 8.38 3.08
N MET A 184 5.97 7.12 2.77
CA MET A 184 5.44 5.94 3.45
C MET A 184 6.05 5.70 4.85
N SER A 185 7.19 6.29 5.14
CA SER A 185 7.89 6.12 6.42
C SER A 185 7.06 6.60 7.62
N GLY A 186 7.42 6.16 8.83
CA GLY A 186 6.79 6.63 10.08
C GLY A 186 7.48 7.81 10.75
N PHE A 187 8.39 8.50 10.07
CA PHE A 187 9.09 9.67 10.62
C PHE A 187 8.14 10.85 10.87
N GLU A 188 8.48 11.70 11.84
CA GLU A 188 7.69 12.87 12.19
C GLU A 188 7.62 13.87 11.03
N HIS A 189 6.54 14.67 11.02
CA HIS A 189 6.29 15.67 9.98
C HIS A 189 7.50 16.60 9.74
N LYS A 190 8.17 17.07 10.80
CA LYS A 190 9.34 17.95 10.69
C LYS A 190 10.52 17.28 9.97
N VAL A 191 10.73 15.98 10.18
CA VAL A 191 11.78 15.21 9.50
C VAL A 191 11.43 15.05 8.03
N LYS A 192 10.16 14.75 7.72
CA LYS A 192 9.68 14.69 6.33
C LYS A 192 9.78 16.05 5.62
N GLN A 193 9.47 17.16 6.28
CA GLN A 193 9.67 18.51 5.71
C GLN A 193 11.14 18.80 5.42
N HIS A 194 12.03 18.37 6.33
CA HIS A 194 13.46 18.50 6.12
C HIS A 194 13.93 17.73 4.87
N TRP A 195 13.46 16.51 4.65
CA TRP A 195 13.87 15.67 3.52
C TRP A 195 13.11 15.92 2.20
N LEU A 196 11.84 16.33 2.25
CA LEU A 196 10.98 16.44 1.06
C LEU A 196 10.61 17.88 0.69
N GLY A 197 10.76 18.82 1.61
CA GLY A 197 10.30 20.21 1.47
C GLY A 197 9.10 20.52 2.34
N ASP A 198 8.91 21.80 2.67
CA ASP A 198 7.91 22.24 3.66
C ASP A 198 6.47 21.91 3.22
N ASN A 199 6.22 21.90 1.91
CA ASN A 199 4.92 21.70 1.29
C ASN A 199 4.67 20.27 0.79
N TYR A 200 5.43 19.26 1.25
CA TYR A 200 5.40 17.90 0.68
C TYR A 200 4.02 17.20 0.70
N LEU A 201 3.06 17.70 1.48
CA LEU A 201 1.68 17.22 1.53
C LEU A 201 0.79 17.76 0.40
N VAL A 202 1.26 18.75 -0.35
CA VAL A 202 0.55 19.34 -1.49
C VAL A 202 0.80 18.49 -2.73
N GLY A 203 -0.21 18.33 -3.59
CA GLY A 203 -0.08 17.61 -4.85
C GLY A 203 0.64 18.40 -5.94
N GLY A 204 1.20 17.69 -6.91
CA GLY A 204 1.88 18.26 -8.09
C GLY A 204 3.19 18.98 -7.74
N HIS A 205 3.62 19.90 -8.61
CA HIS A 205 4.86 20.66 -8.41
C HIS A 205 4.88 21.47 -7.11
N ASN A 206 3.73 21.96 -6.63
CA ASN A 206 3.66 22.79 -5.42
C ASN A 206 4.11 22.06 -4.15
N GLY A 207 4.02 20.73 -4.11
CA GLY A 207 4.54 19.90 -3.01
C GLY A 207 5.79 19.11 -3.38
N ASN A 208 6.50 19.53 -4.41
CA ASN A 208 7.77 18.95 -4.80
C ASN A 208 8.88 20.00 -4.67
N ASP A 209 9.80 19.78 -3.74
CA ASP A 209 11.06 20.52 -3.71
C ASP A 209 12.12 19.70 -4.45
N ILE A 210 12.38 20.06 -5.71
CA ILE A 210 13.38 19.37 -6.55
C ILE A 210 14.79 19.42 -5.95
N THR A 211 15.13 20.46 -5.18
CA THR A 211 16.46 20.59 -4.57
C THR A 211 16.71 19.56 -3.48
N LYS A 212 15.64 18.99 -2.92
CA LYS A 212 15.69 17.95 -1.89
C LYS A 212 15.39 16.57 -2.42
N THR A 213 14.40 16.45 -3.30
CA THR A 213 13.92 15.15 -3.79
C THR A 213 14.62 14.69 -5.07
N ASN A 214 15.19 15.63 -5.84
CA ASN A 214 15.72 15.41 -7.18
C ASN A 214 14.71 14.77 -8.16
N VAL A 215 13.41 14.83 -7.85
CA VAL A 215 12.33 14.44 -8.76
C VAL A 215 11.95 15.68 -9.59
N PRO A 216 11.99 15.62 -10.94
CA PRO A 216 11.58 16.74 -11.78
C PRO A 216 10.12 17.13 -11.55
N ASP A 217 9.83 18.43 -11.51
CA ASP A 217 8.46 18.92 -11.29
C ASP A 217 7.47 18.40 -12.32
N ILE A 218 7.90 18.21 -13.58
CA ILE A 218 7.07 17.62 -14.63
C ILE A 218 6.65 16.18 -14.30
N ARG A 219 7.51 15.38 -13.64
CA ARG A 219 7.16 14.03 -13.16
C ARG A 219 6.12 14.12 -12.05
N ALA A 220 6.32 15.03 -11.09
CA ALA A 220 5.38 15.22 -9.98
C ALA A 220 4.01 15.72 -10.45
N CYS A 221 3.96 16.69 -11.38
CA CYS A 221 2.73 17.16 -12.00
C CYS A 221 2.02 16.05 -12.75
N PHE A 222 2.73 15.31 -13.61
CA PHE A 222 2.14 14.21 -14.37
C PHE A 222 1.45 13.18 -13.45
N ARG A 223 2.11 12.75 -12.37
CA ARG A 223 1.51 11.81 -11.41
C ARG A 223 0.24 12.37 -10.77
N TYR A 224 0.31 13.63 -10.33
CA TYR A 224 -0.82 14.26 -9.66
C TYR A 224 -2.01 14.50 -10.58
N GLU A 225 -1.78 15.06 -11.77
CA GLU A 225 -2.80 15.32 -12.77
C GLU A 225 -3.48 14.01 -13.20
N THR A 226 -2.70 12.96 -13.50
CA THR A 226 -3.24 11.64 -13.85
C THR A 226 -4.11 11.07 -12.73
N LEU A 227 -3.69 11.18 -11.46
CA LEU A 227 -4.50 10.72 -10.33
C LEU A 227 -5.80 11.49 -10.17
N VAL A 228 -5.74 12.82 -10.30
CA VAL A 228 -6.93 13.69 -10.22
C VAL A 228 -7.91 13.37 -11.34
N ASP A 229 -7.42 13.15 -12.57
CA ASP A 229 -8.24 12.80 -13.73
C ASP A 229 -8.94 11.45 -13.55
N GLU A 230 -8.23 10.44 -13.03
CA GLU A 230 -8.80 9.12 -12.73
C GLU A 230 -9.89 9.20 -11.64
N LEU A 231 -9.64 9.96 -10.56
CA LEU A 231 -10.63 10.23 -9.51
C LEU A 231 -11.85 11.00 -10.06
N HIS A 232 -11.62 11.94 -10.97
CA HIS A 232 -12.68 12.69 -11.63
C HIS A 232 -13.55 11.76 -12.49
N LEU A 233 -12.94 10.87 -13.27
CA LEU A 233 -13.63 9.90 -14.11
C LEU A 233 -14.56 8.99 -13.28
N ILE A 234 -14.07 8.44 -12.16
CA ILE A 234 -14.88 7.61 -11.26
C ILE A 234 -16.03 8.42 -10.65
N SER A 235 -15.76 9.66 -10.26
CA SER A 235 -16.78 10.55 -9.70
C SER A 235 -17.90 10.84 -10.70
N LEU A 236 -17.56 11.04 -11.98
CA LEU A 236 -18.53 11.21 -13.05
C LEU A 236 -19.34 9.92 -13.27
N ALA A 237 -18.68 8.77 -13.36
CA ALA A 237 -19.35 7.47 -13.53
C ALA A 237 -20.33 7.17 -12.38
N ALA A 238 -19.92 7.46 -11.14
CA ALA A 238 -20.75 7.30 -9.94
C ALA A 238 -21.98 8.23 -9.95
N LYS A 239 -21.83 9.47 -10.42
CA LYS A 239 -22.96 10.42 -10.59
C LYS A 239 -23.92 9.96 -11.68
N ALA A 240 -23.41 9.54 -12.84
CA ALA A 240 -24.23 9.03 -13.94
C ALA A 240 -25.04 7.78 -13.53
N SER A 241 -24.43 6.84 -12.80
CA SER A 241 -25.13 5.66 -12.27
C SER A 241 -26.28 6.02 -11.33
N LYS A 242 -26.13 7.06 -10.50
CA LYS A 242 -27.20 7.56 -9.61
C LYS A 242 -28.37 8.17 -10.38
N VAL A 243 -28.11 8.88 -11.48
CA VAL A 243 -29.15 9.44 -12.35
C VAL A 243 -29.93 8.32 -13.04
N SER A 244 -29.24 7.32 -13.59
CA SER A 244 -29.87 6.14 -14.22
C SER A 244 -30.73 5.32 -13.25
N LYS A 245 -30.29 5.16 -11.99
CA LYS A 245 -31.10 4.49 -10.95
C LYS A 245 -32.36 5.29 -10.59
N LYS A 246 -32.28 6.63 -10.54
CA LYS A 246 -33.47 7.48 -10.27
C LYS A 246 -34.51 7.42 -11.41
N SER A 247 -34.08 7.34 -12.67
CA SER A 247 -35.01 7.22 -13.81
C SER A 247 -35.72 5.86 -13.88
N HIS A 248 -35.16 4.79 -13.29
CA HIS A 248 -35.84 3.49 -13.24
C HIS A 248 -36.90 3.38 -12.14
N TYR A 249 -36.79 4.16 -11.06
CA TYR A 249 -37.81 4.16 -10.00
C TYR A 249 -38.98 5.13 -10.26
N SER A 250 -38.88 6.06 -11.21
CA SER A 250 -40.00 6.96 -11.54
C SER A 250 -40.95 6.41 -12.62
N SER A 251 -40.70 5.20 -13.14
CA SER A 251 -41.50 4.56 -14.20
C SER A 251 -42.37 3.40 -13.72
N THR A 252 -42.59 3.25 -12.40
CA THR A 252 -43.43 2.18 -11.82
C THR A 252 -44.64 2.66 -11.00
N GLU A 253 -44.99 3.95 -11.04
CA GLU A 253 -46.22 4.47 -10.43
C GLU A 253 -47.13 5.15 -11.46
N VAL A 254 -47.71 4.38 -12.39
CA VAL A 254 -49.05 4.66 -12.95
C VAL A 254 -49.61 3.34 -13.49
N PHE A 255 -50.41 2.65 -12.70
CA PHE A 255 -51.49 1.79 -13.20
C PHE A 255 -52.59 1.79 -12.12
N ASP A 256 -53.55 2.70 -12.31
CA ASP A 256 -54.94 2.53 -11.86
C ASP A 256 -55.62 1.45 -12.72
#